data_AF-A0AAV5CWG3-F1
#
_entry.id   AF-A0AAV5CWG3-F1
#
_cell.length_a   1.000
_cell.length_b   1.000
_cell.length_c   1.000
_cell.angle_alpha   90.00
_cell.angle_beta   90.00
_cell.angle_gamma   90.00
#
_symmetry.space_group_name_H-M   'P 1'
#
loop_
_entity.id
_entity.type
_entity.pdbx_description
1 polymer ?
#
loop_
_entity_poly.entity_id
_entity_poly.type
_entity_poly.pdbx_seq_one_letter_code
_entity_poly.pdbx_strand_id
1 'polypeptide(L)'
;MLTQVPWITPVATQATSQNATPPSEAAPSSPRVTSNVATTTITTQTPPEQEACPAYFRWIHEDLRPWRDSGITRDALEEAAKFRVTVVAGRLYVARYGRCFQTRDVFTQWGVLQLLRRYPGRVPDLDLMFDCQDLPVVVRADNGQSPPPLFRYCGSETTLDIAFPDWSFWGWPELNIKPWEALRREIKEGNAMVKWTDRAPYAYWKGNPTVGAQRPDLLRCNVSGKHDWNARIFAQDWRKEVQEGFRESDLSKQCKHRYKIYIEGRGWSVSDKYILACDSVALVVRPRFHDFFSRGLAPLRHYWPVSDRGKCRSIKFAVDWGNAHTDKAQEMGRNASRFIQEELTMDHVYDYMFHLLTEYAKLLRYKPAVPRGAAEVTVQSMTRGRRGLQRQFMMDTLVNQSSGGGPCRLQQPFSPEELETLRRTKADVLRRVEEWEKQ
;
A
#
# COMPACT_ATOMS: atom_id res chain seq x y z
N MET A 1 -26.52 -2.50 -19.31
CA MET A 1 -26.49 -3.63 -20.26
C MET A 1 -25.16 -3.59 -20.99
N LEU A 2 -24.26 -4.54 -20.74
CA LEU A 2 -23.10 -4.76 -21.60
C LEU A 2 -22.81 -6.26 -21.62
N THR A 3 -22.87 -6.79 -22.83
CA THR A 3 -22.87 -8.18 -23.28
C THR A 3 -21.45 -8.75 -23.33
N GLN A 4 -21.37 -10.08 -23.16
CA GLN A 4 -20.14 -10.88 -23.20
C GLN A 4 -19.54 -10.98 -24.61
N VAL A 5 -18.21 -11.06 -24.72
CA VAL A 5 -17.48 -11.44 -25.94
C VAL A 5 -16.45 -12.54 -25.56
N PRO A 6 -16.26 -13.60 -26.37
CA PRO A 6 -15.63 -14.85 -25.94
C PRO A 6 -14.11 -14.94 -26.23
N TRP A 7 -13.51 -15.97 -25.63
CA TRP A 7 -12.08 -16.24 -25.47
C TRP A 7 -11.38 -16.79 -26.74
N ILE A 8 -10.14 -16.38 -27.00
CA ILE A 8 -9.21 -16.99 -27.96
C ILE A 8 -7.94 -17.43 -27.23
N THR A 9 -7.46 -18.65 -27.48
CA THR A 9 -6.27 -19.27 -26.89
C THR A 9 -5.05 -19.13 -27.81
N PRO A 10 -3.80 -18.98 -27.28
CA PRO A 10 -2.60 -19.06 -28.10
C PRO A 10 -1.95 -20.46 -28.07
N VAL A 11 -1.40 -20.84 -29.22
CA VAL A 11 -0.66 -22.06 -29.53
C VAL A 11 0.76 -22.01 -28.94
N ALA A 12 1.24 -23.14 -28.42
CA ALA A 12 2.59 -23.32 -27.88
C ALA A 12 3.54 -23.92 -28.94
N THR A 13 4.72 -23.35 -29.08
CA THR A 13 5.83 -23.89 -29.90
C THR A 13 6.76 -24.73 -29.02
N GLN A 14 7.00 -25.98 -29.46
CA GLN A 14 7.97 -26.91 -28.88
C GLN A 14 9.37 -26.62 -29.40
N ALA A 15 10.38 -26.69 -28.52
CA ALA A 15 11.79 -26.79 -28.89
C ALA A 15 12.36 -28.10 -28.33
N THR A 16 13.08 -28.81 -29.19
CA THR A 16 13.56 -30.18 -29.06
C THR A 16 14.89 -30.30 -28.31
N SER A 17 15.04 -31.44 -27.66
CA SER A 17 16.18 -31.95 -26.88
C SER A 17 17.40 -32.29 -27.72
N GLN A 18 18.61 -32.16 -27.14
CA GLN A 18 19.74 -33.03 -27.48
C GLN A 18 20.51 -33.45 -26.21
N ASN A 19 20.65 -34.77 -26.07
CA ASN A 19 21.47 -35.48 -25.10
C ASN A 19 22.93 -35.52 -25.55
N ALA A 20 23.87 -35.33 -24.63
CA ALA A 20 25.25 -35.78 -24.79
C ALA A 20 25.78 -36.28 -23.45
N THR A 21 26.21 -37.55 -23.43
CA THR A 21 26.82 -38.27 -22.31
C THR A 21 28.34 -37.99 -22.26
N PRO A 22 28.98 -37.90 -21.07
CA PRO A 22 30.38 -37.51 -20.93
C PRO A 22 31.34 -38.72 -20.80
N PRO A 23 32.66 -38.55 -21.00
CA PRO A 23 33.66 -39.52 -20.57
C PRO A 23 34.24 -39.20 -19.19
N SER A 24 34.67 -40.28 -18.54
CA SER A 24 35.25 -40.43 -17.21
C SER A 24 36.71 -39.99 -17.13
N GLU A 25 37.14 -39.40 -16.00
CA GLU A 25 38.50 -39.64 -15.48
C GLU A 25 38.70 -39.29 -13.98
N ALA A 26 39.36 -40.23 -13.31
CA ALA A 26 40.24 -40.24 -12.12
C ALA A 26 40.02 -39.34 -10.87
N ALA A 27 40.06 -40.01 -9.72
CA ALA A 27 40.05 -39.47 -8.35
C ALA A 27 41.44 -39.02 -7.85
N PRO A 28 41.49 -38.15 -6.82
CA PRO A 28 42.57 -38.20 -5.84
C PRO A 28 42.11 -38.21 -4.37
N SER A 29 42.75 -39.14 -3.65
CA SER A 29 43.15 -39.22 -2.23
C SER A 29 42.58 -38.26 -1.16
N SER A 30 42.10 -38.88 -0.08
CA SER A 30 41.76 -38.33 1.24
C SER A 30 42.93 -37.65 1.97
N PRO A 31 42.68 -36.57 2.73
CA PRO A 31 43.58 -36.14 3.81
C PRO A 31 43.12 -36.63 5.20
N ARG A 32 44.14 -36.92 6.00
CA ARG A 32 44.17 -37.36 7.41
C ARG A 32 43.23 -36.60 8.35
N VAL A 33 42.57 -37.37 9.22
CA VAL A 33 41.97 -36.92 10.47
C VAL A 33 43.08 -36.56 11.47
N THR A 34 43.11 -35.32 11.93
CA THR A 34 43.85 -34.91 13.13
C THR A 34 42.83 -34.37 14.14
N SER A 35 42.70 -35.07 15.26
CA SER A 35 41.85 -34.69 16.39
C SER A 35 42.49 -33.55 17.17
N ASN A 36 42.00 -32.32 16.99
CA ASN A 36 42.23 -31.22 17.93
C ASN A 36 40.94 -31.00 18.73
N VAL A 37 40.99 -31.34 20.02
CA VAL A 37 39.96 -31.00 21.00
C VAL A 37 40.04 -29.50 21.23
N ALA A 38 39.18 -28.74 20.55
CA ALA A 38 38.97 -27.33 20.81
C ALA A 38 37.80 -27.18 21.78
N THR A 39 38.10 -26.77 23.02
CA THR A 39 37.13 -26.38 24.04
C THR A 39 36.25 -25.27 23.46
N THR A 40 35.03 -25.62 23.06
CA THR A 40 34.08 -24.65 22.52
C THR A 40 33.46 -23.92 23.71
N THR A 41 33.97 -22.72 24.00
CA THR A 41 33.25 -21.75 24.82
C THR A 41 31.92 -21.45 24.13
N ILE A 42 30.82 -21.91 24.72
CA ILE A 42 29.47 -21.57 24.29
C ILE A 42 29.28 -20.09 24.63
N THR A 43 29.58 -19.21 23.68
CA THR A 43 29.12 -17.84 23.72
C THR A 43 27.61 -17.90 23.55
N THR A 44 26.85 -17.73 24.63
CA THR A 44 25.42 -17.46 24.58
C THR A 44 25.23 -16.19 23.76
N GLN A 45 25.00 -16.34 22.45
CA GLN A 45 24.60 -15.24 21.59
C GLN A 45 23.23 -14.80 22.08
N THR A 46 23.17 -13.62 22.70
CA THR A 46 21.91 -12.91 22.94
C THR A 46 21.17 -12.87 21.62
N PRO A 47 19.89 -13.30 21.54
CA PRO A 47 19.11 -13.20 20.31
C PRO A 47 19.20 -11.76 19.79
N PRO A 48 19.39 -11.55 18.47
CA PRO A 48 19.43 -10.20 17.93
C PRO A 48 18.15 -9.46 18.33
N GLU A 49 18.32 -8.26 18.89
CA GLU A 49 17.20 -7.43 19.33
C GLU A 49 16.28 -7.19 18.13
N GLN A 50 14.99 -7.48 18.32
CA GLN A 50 13.99 -7.38 17.25
C GLN A 50 13.91 -5.92 16.78
N GLU A 51 14.16 -5.70 15.50
CA GLU A 51 14.14 -4.37 14.87
C GLU A 51 12.79 -3.67 15.12
N ALA A 52 12.83 -2.38 15.43
CA ALA A 52 11.63 -1.59 15.65
C ALA A 52 10.84 -1.41 14.34
N CYS A 53 9.52 -1.50 14.41
CA CYS A 53 8.68 -1.23 13.25
C CYS A 53 8.81 0.25 12.79
N PRO A 54 8.54 0.52 11.50
CA PRO A 54 8.40 1.89 10.99
C PRO A 54 7.47 2.73 11.87
N ALA A 55 7.83 4.01 12.07
CA ALA A 55 7.15 4.88 13.04
C ALA A 55 5.65 5.05 12.76
N TYR A 56 5.21 4.91 11.51
CA TYR A 56 3.79 5.01 11.14
C TYR A 56 2.94 3.88 11.75
N PHE A 57 3.52 2.77 12.20
CA PHE A 57 2.81 1.69 12.88
C PHE A 57 2.19 2.15 14.20
N ARG A 58 2.78 3.17 14.86
CA ARG A 58 2.24 3.73 16.11
C ARG A 58 0.80 4.26 15.95
N TRP A 59 0.39 4.61 14.73
CA TRP A 59 -0.98 5.03 14.43
C TRP A 59 -2.03 3.92 14.59
N ILE A 60 -1.64 2.64 14.61
CA ILE A 60 -2.54 1.52 14.97
C ILE A 60 -3.23 1.78 16.31
N HIS A 61 -2.47 2.31 17.28
CA HIS A 61 -3.00 2.62 18.61
C HIS A 61 -4.07 3.72 18.58
N GLU A 62 -3.91 4.70 17.71
CA GLU A 62 -4.86 5.80 17.56
C GLU A 62 -6.12 5.38 16.80
N ASP A 63 -5.96 4.55 15.77
CA ASP A 63 -7.09 4.01 15.00
C ASP A 63 -7.97 3.11 15.85
N LEU A 64 -7.37 2.34 16.77
CA LEU A 64 -8.08 1.45 17.67
C LEU A 64 -8.51 2.11 19.00
N ARG A 65 -8.08 3.35 19.25
CA ARG A 65 -8.37 4.09 20.48
C ARG A 65 -9.86 4.16 20.83
N PRO A 66 -10.82 4.33 19.89
CA PRO A 66 -12.24 4.42 20.22
C PRO A 66 -12.81 3.23 20.99
N TRP A 67 -12.18 2.05 20.89
CA TRP A 67 -12.62 0.82 21.54
C TRP A 67 -11.75 0.38 22.72
N ARG A 68 -10.74 1.18 23.10
CA ARG A 68 -9.76 0.77 24.12
C ARG A 68 -10.42 0.46 25.48
N ASP A 69 -11.38 1.28 25.89
CA ASP A 69 -12.03 1.14 27.21
C ASP A 69 -13.29 0.26 27.11
N SER A 70 -14.16 0.55 26.14
CA SER A 70 -15.44 -0.15 25.93
C SER A 70 -15.27 -1.58 25.41
N GLY A 71 -14.21 -1.83 24.63
CA GLY A 71 -14.07 -3.04 23.81
C GLY A 71 -15.10 -3.14 22.69
N ILE A 72 -15.11 -4.29 22.03
CA ILE A 72 -15.95 -4.61 20.87
C ILE A 72 -16.84 -5.79 21.25
N THR A 73 -18.15 -5.56 21.31
CA THR A 73 -19.16 -6.60 21.50
C THR A 73 -19.57 -7.22 20.16
N ARG A 74 -20.29 -8.33 20.21
CA ARG A 74 -20.81 -8.98 18.99
C ARG A 74 -21.78 -8.08 18.24
N ASP A 75 -22.64 -7.38 18.96
CA ASP A 75 -23.68 -6.51 18.40
C ASP A 75 -23.09 -5.28 17.70
N ALA A 76 -21.91 -4.81 18.14
CA ALA A 76 -21.20 -3.71 17.49
C ALA A 76 -20.77 -4.04 16.04
N LEU A 77 -20.78 -5.32 15.64
CA LEU A 77 -20.41 -5.73 14.29
C LEU A 77 -21.55 -5.62 13.26
N GLU A 78 -22.79 -5.32 13.63
CA GLU A 78 -23.94 -5.62 12.76
C GLU A 78 -24.18 -4.68 11.56
N GLU A 79 -23.34 -3.67 11.29
CA GLU A 79 -23.63 -2.64 10.27
C GLU A 79 -22.56 -2.41 9.18
N ALA A 80 -23.03 -1.91 8.02
CA ALA A 80 -22.30 -1.34 6.87
C ALA A 80 -21.26 -2.21 6.09
N ALA A 81 -20.88 -3.38 6.58
CA ALA A 81 -19.85 -4.22 5.95
C ALA A 81 -20.25 -4.83 4.59
N LYS A 82 -19.27 -5.07 3.71
CA LYS A 82 -19.44 -5.86 2.47
C LYS A 82 -19.09 -7.32 2.67
N PHE A 83 -18.20 -7.62 3.60
CA PHE A 83 -17.89 -8.98 4.02
C PHE A 83 -17.35 -8.98 5.45
N ARG A 84 -17.50 -10.12 6.11
CA ARG A 84 -16.97 -10.41 7.45
C ARG A 84 -15.84 -11.39 7.32
N VAL A 85 -14.72 -11.10 7.99
CA VAL A 85 -13.55 -11.96 8.05
C VAL A 85 -13.45 -12.54 9.46
N THR A 86 -13.34 -13.86 9.54
CA THR A 86 -13.15 -14.56 10.82
C THR A 86 -11.93 -15.45 10.72
N VAL A 87 -11.03 -15.34 11.70
CA VAL A 87 -9.93 -16.30 11.90
C VAL A 87 -10.27 -17.12 13.13
N VAL A 88 -10.32 -18.45 12.98
CA VAL A 88 -10.55 -19.38 14.09
C VAL A 88 -9.55 -20.51 13.99
N ALA A 89 -8.76 -20.72 15.03
CA ALA A 89 -7.71 -21.75 15.10
C ALA A 89 -6.77 -21.70 13.88
N GLY A 90 -6.34 -20.49 13.49
CA GLY A 90 -5.42 -20.27 12.37
C GLY A 90 -6.03 -20.51 10.97
N ARG A 91 -7.36 -20.70 10.87
CA ARG A 91 -8.07 -20.88 9.59
C ARG A 91 -8.93 -19.67 9.27
N LEU A 92 -8.94 -19.28 8.00
CA LEU A 92 -9.65 -18.11 7.50
C LEU A 92 -11.04 -18.48 7.00
N TYR A 93 -12.06 -17.75 7.45
CA TYR A 93 -13.44 -17.86 7.00
C TYR A 93 -13.97 -16.50 6.58
N VAL A 94 -14.78 -16.48 5.52
CA VAL A 94 -15.36 -15.23 5.01
C VAL A 94 -16.84 -15.40 4.71
N ALA A 95 -17.67 -14.54 5.29
CA ALA A 95 -19.07 -14.38 4.93
C ALA A 95 -19.22 -13.11 4.06
N ARG A 96 -19.93 -13.21 2.94
CA ARG A 96 -20.13 -12.08 2.00
C ARG A 96 -21.53 -11.50 2.16
N TYR A 97 -21.61 -10.18 2.28
CA TYR A 97 -22.87 -9.44 2.44
C TYR A 97 -23.18 -8.56 1.24
N GLY A 98 -22.17 -8.16 0.47
CA GLY A 98 -22.33 -7.34 -0.71
C GLY A 98 -21.22 -7.51 -1.74
N ARG A 99 -21.40 -6.88 -2.89
CA ARG A 99 -20.38 -6.86 -3.95
C ARG A 99 -19.38 -5.74 -3.72
N CYS A 100 -18.13 -6.04 -4.03
CA CYS A 100 -17.05 -5.07 -4.10
C CYS A 100 -16.82 -4.64 -5.55
N PHE A 101 -16.25 -3.45 -5.72
CA PHE A 101 -15.78 -3.02 -7.03
C PHE A 101 -14.63 -3.93 -7.45
N GLN A 102 -14.71 -4.57 -8.62
CA GLN A 102 -13.65 -5.44 -9.16
C GLN A 102 -13.20 -6.52 -8.16
N THR A 103 -11.93 -6.95 -8.19
CA THR A 103 -11.37 -7.99 -7.30
C THR A 103 -10.83 -7.47 -5.96
N ARG A 104 -11.32 -6.33 -5.48
CA ARG A 104 -10.85 -5.72 -4.21
C ARG A 104 -11.00 -6.66 -3.01
N ASP A 105 -12.19 -7.23 -2.81
CA ASP A 105 -12.43 -8.21 -1.75
C ASP A 105 -11.58 -9.45 -1.91
N VAL A 106 -11.43 -9.92 -3.14
CA VAL A 106 -10.64 -11.12 -3.46
C VAL A 106 -9.19 -10.94 -3.05
N PHE A 107 -8.53 -9.85 -3.43
CA PHE A 107 -7.11 -9.65 -3.10
C PHE A 107 -6.91 -9.22 -1.64
N THR A 108 -7.88 -8.56 -1.01
CA THR A 108 -7.87 -8.37 0.45
C THR A 108 -7.96 -9.70 1.21
N GLN A 109 -8.87 -10.60 0.82
CA GLN A 109 -8.95 -11.96 1.39
C GLN A 109 -7.66 -12.74 1.16
N TRP A 110 -7.05 -12.61 -0.03
CA TRP A 110 -5.78 -13.23 -0.37
C TRP A 110 -4.66 -12.74 0.55
N GLY A 111 -4.60 -11.43 0.79
CA GLY A 111 -3.64 -10.83 1.71
C GLY A 111 -3.74 -11.36 3.13
N VAL A 112 -4.96 -11.44 3.68
CA VAL A 112 -5.19 -12.04 5.01
C VAL A 112 -4.80 -13.51 5.03
N LEU A 113 -5.12 -14.28 3.98
CA LEU A 113 -4.67 -15.67 3.88
C LEU A 113 -3.14 -15.78 3.87
N GLN A 114 -2.45 -14.90 3.15
CA GLN A 114 -0.99 -14.87 3.12
C GLN A 114 -0.39 -14.47 4.46
N LEU A 115 -1.03 -13.56 5.20
CA LEU A 115 -0.64 -13.23 6.57
C LEU A 115 -0.66 -14.46 7.48
N LEU A 116 -1.72 -15.28 7.42
CA LEU A 116 -1.80 -16.53 8.20
C LEU A 116 -0.69 -17.52 7.81
N ARG A 117 -0.27 -17.54 6.54
CA ARG A 117 0.85 -18.35 6.06
C ARG A 117 2.22 -17.80 6.47
N ARG A 118 2.35 -16.47 6.58
CA ARG A 118 3.55 -15.78 7.05
C ARG A 118 3.77 -16.00 8.54
N TYR A 119 2.69 -15.98 9.33
CA TYR A 119 2.70 -16.08 10.79
C TYR A 119 1.83 -17.25 11.30
N PRO A 120 2.16 -18.50 10.94
CA PRO A 120 1.34 -19.66 11.27
C PRO A 120 1.20 -19.82 12.79
N GLY A 121 -0.05 -19.92 13.26
CA GLY A 121 -0.37 -20.09 14.69
C GLY A 121 -0.15 -18.84 15.56
N ARG A 122 0.28 -17.71 14.98
CA ARG A 122 0.58 -16.48 15.73
C ARG A 122 -0.46 -15.39 15.55
N VAL A 123 -1.26 -15.44 14.49
CA VAL A 123 -2.41 -14.55 14.31
C VAL A 123 -3.54 -15.05 15.22
N PRO A 124 -4.09 -14.20 16.11
CA PRO A 124 -5.12 -14.62 17.05
C PRO A 124 -6.45 -14.96 16.35
N ASP A 125 -7.36 -15.57 17.10
CA ASP A 125 -8.75 -15.65 16.69
C ASP A 125 -9.32 -14.23 16.55
N LEU A 126 -9.99 -13.95 15.43
CA LEU A 126 -10.42 -12.61 15.03
C LEU A 126 -11.81 -12.64 14.42
N ASP A 127 -12.54 -11.55 14.57
CA ASP A 127 -13.86 -11.34 13.97
C ASP A 127 -14.02 -9.86 13.61
N LEU A 128 -13.93 -9.56 12.31
CA LEU A 128 -13.90 -8.19 11.81
C LEU A 128 -14.84 -7.98 10.63
N MET A 129 -15.35 -6.76 10.56
CA MET A 129 -16.21 -6.27 9.48
C MET A 129 -15.39 -5.42 8.51
N PHE A 130 -15.54 -5.69 7.21
CA PHE A 130 -14.77 -5.01 6.18
C PHE A 130 -15.69 -4.41 5.11
N ASP A 131 -15.45 -3.15 4.74
CA ASP A 131 -16.06 -2.53 3.58
C ASP A 131 -15.00 -2.04 2.57
N CYS A 132 -15.06 -2.62 1.39
CA CYS A 132 -14.16 -2.44 0.25
C CYS A 132 -14.48 -1.23 -0.65
N GLN A 133 -15.48 -0.41 -0.31
CA GLN A 133 -15.80 0.82 -1.05
C GLN A 133 -14.82 1.96 -0.72
N ASP A 134 -14.80 3.00 -1.55
CA ASP A 134 -13.77 4.05 -1.52
C ASP A 134 -13.84 5.00 -0.31
N LEU A 135 -15.03 5.29 0.21
CA LEU A 135 -15.23 6.33 1.22
C LEU A 135 -15.25 5.74 2.64
N PRO A 136 -14.58 6.36 3.62
CA PRO A 136 -14.82 6.06 5.02
C PRO A 136 -16.22 6.55 5.43
N VAL A 137 -16.88 5.82 6.33
CA VAL A 137 -18.30 6.03 6.65
C VAL A 137 -18.61 6.07 8.13
N VAL A 138 -17.70 5.64 9.00
CA VAL A 138 -17.92 5.66 10.45
C VAL A 138 -17.61 7.07 10.96
N VAL A 139 -18.61 7.95 10.93
CA VAL A 139 -18.45 9.34 11.41
C VAL A 139 -18.23 9.35 12.91
N ARG A 140 -17.31 10.20 13.37
CA ARG A 140 -17.11 10.44 14.81
C ARG A 140 -18.38 11.06 15.40
N ALA A 141 -19.04 10.35 16.30
CA ALA A 141 -20.22 10.82 17.02
C ALA A 141 -19.87 11.17 18.47
N ASP A 142 -20.37 12.31 18.96
CA ASP A 142 -20.14 12.78 20.34
C ASP A 142 -21.22 12.28 21.33
N ASN A 143 -21.99 11.26 20.95
CA ASN A 143 -23.12 10.75 21.73
C ASN A 143 -22.74 9.67 22.76
N GLY A 144 -21.45 9.40 22.95
CA GLY A 144 -20.94 8.42 23.90
C GLY A 144 -21.17 6.94 23.53
N GLN A 145 -21.75 6.65 22.37
CA GLN A 145 -21.87 5.28 21.87
C GLN A 145 -20.55 4.81 21.25
N SER A 146 -20.18 3.56 21.54
CA SER A 146 -19.01 2.94 20.91
C SER A 146 -19.30 2.78 19.41
N PRO A 147 -18.46 3.31 18.51
CA PRO A 147 -18.71 3.24 17.07
C PRO A 147 -18.58 1.79 16.55
N PRO A 148 -19.20 1.44 15.42
CA PRO A 148 -18.97 0.13 14.80
C PRO A 148 -17.52 0.02 14.29
N PRO A 149 -16.77 -1.04 14.62
CA PRO A 149 -15.41 -1.24 14.11
C PRO A 149 -15.45 -1.73 12.67
N LEU A 150 -15.23 -0.80 11.74
CA LEU A 150 -15.26 -1.08 10.30
C LEU A 150 -13.86 -0.91 9.70
N PHE A 151 -13.33 -2.00 9.15
CA PHE A 151 -12.09 -1.97 8.38
C PHE A 151 -12.36 -1.48 6.96
N ARG A 152 -11.50 -0.57 6.51
CA ARG A 152 -11.53 0.01 5.16
C ARG A 152 -10.11 0.25 4.70
N TYR A 153 -9.97 0.80 3.50
CA TYR A 153 -8.65 1.11 2.94
C TYR A 153 -8.17 2.53 3.25
N CYS A 154 -9.03 3.40 3.79
CA CYS A 154 -8.65 4.71 4.28
C CYS A 154 -9.55 5.16 5.43
N GLY A 155 -9.05 6.13 6.19
CA GLY A 155 -9.79 6.93 7.17
C GLY A 155 -9.65 8.43 6.87
N SER A 156 -10.19 9.27 7.76
CA SER A 156 -10.09 10.74 7.70
C SER A 156 -10.07 11.31 9.11
N GLU A 157 -9.81 12.60 9.28
CA GLU A 157 -9.87 13.27 10.59
C GLU A 157 -11.27 13.20 11.24
N THR A 158 -12.31 13.12 10.41
CA THR A 158 -13.73 13.13 10.83
C THR A 158 -14.34 11.74 10.95
N THR A 159 -13.60 10.69 10.63
CA THR A 159 -14.10 9.31 10.63
C THR A 159 -13.24 8.41 11.52
N LEU A 160 -13.77 7.22 11.85
CA LEU A 160 -13.20 6.24 12.77
C LEU A 160 -12.96 4.88 12.09
N ASP A 161 -13.11 4.80 10.77
CA ASP A 161 -12.79 3.61 9.99
C ASP A 161 -11.32 3.20 10.19
N ILE A 162 -11.08 1.90 10.36
CA ILE A 162 -9.76 1.35 10.61
C ILE A 162 -9.06 1.11 9.26
N ALA A 163 -8.00 1.88 9.00
CA ALA A 163 -7.27 1.81 7.74
C ALA A 163 -6.45 0.49 7.64
N PHE A 164 -6.68 -0.25 6.56
CA PHE A 164 -6.03 -1.52 6.26
C PHE A 164 -5.30 -1.44 4.91
N PRO A 165 -4.17 -2.14 4.72
CA PRO A 165 -3.50 -2.20 3.42
C PRO A 165 -4.44 -2.59 2.29
N ASP A 166 -4.44 -1.78 1.22
CA ASP A 166 -5.35 -2.01 0.11
C ASP A 166 -5.04 -3.30 -0.67
N TRP A 167 -5.99 -3.74 -1.50
CA TRP A 167 -5.85 -4.97 -2.26
C TRP A 167 -4.67 -4.94 -3.26
N SER A 168 -4.26 -3.75 -3.71
CA SER A 168 -3.27 -3.59 -4.77
C SER A 168 -1.84 -3.93 -4.33
N PHE A 169 -1.59 -4.11 -3.03
CA PHE A 169 -0.33 -4.69 -2.54
C PHE A 169 -0.07 -6.10 -3.10
N TRP A 170 -1.13 -6.88 -3.31
CA TRP A 170 -1.07 -8.20 -3.95
C TRP A 170 -1.40 -8.16 -5.46
N GLY A 171 -1.63 -6.97 -6.00
CA GLY A 171 -1.90 -6.72 -7.41
C GLY A 171 -3.33 -6.28 -7.71
N TRP A 172 -3.51 -5.67 -8.88
CA TRP A 172 -4.80 -5.22 -9.39
C TRP A 172 -4.95 -5.66 -10.86
N PRO A 173 -5.42 -6.91 -11.08
CA PRO A 173 -5.44 -7.54 -12.41
C PRO A 173 -6.23 -6.77 -13.47
N GLU A 174 -7.34 -6.13 -13.08
CA GLU A 174 -8.21 -5.40 -14.00
C GLU A 174 -7.52 -4.20 -14.66
N LEU A 175 -6.47 -3.67 -14.04
CA LEU A 175 -5.67 -2.56 -14.55
C LEU A 175 -4.23 -2.97 -14.89
N ASN A 176 -3.93 -4.27 -14.87
CA ASN A 176 -2.58 -4.81 -15.04
C ASN A 176 -1.52 -4.16 -14.12
N ILE A 177 -1.92 -3.77 -12.90
CA ILE A 177 -0.97 -3.28 -11.90
C ILE A 177 -0.44 -4.49 -11.15
N LYS A 178 0.85 -4.74 -11.32
CA LYS A 178 1.56 -5.88 -10.72
C LYS A 178 1.55 -5.82 -9.18
N PRO A 179 1.75 -6.96 -8.52
CA PRO A 179 1.99 -7.00 -7.08
C PRO A 179 3.11 -6.05 -6.65
N TRP A 180 2.96 -5.48 -5.46
CA TRP A 180 3.78 -4.37 -5.01
C TRP A 180 5.27 -4.70 -4.98
N GLU A 181 5.66 -5.88 -4.50
CA GLU A 181 7.08 -6.26 -4.41
C GLU A 181 7.77 -6.26 -5.79
N ALA A 182 7.10 -6.79 -6.81
CA ALA A 182 7.62 -6.79 -8.18
C ALA A 182 7.65 -5.37 -8.76
N LEU A 183 6.53 -4.64 -8.64
CA LEU A 183 6.41 -3.29 -9.20
C LEU A 183 7.36 -2.28 -8.52
N ARG A 184 7.60 -2.41 -7.22
CA ARG A 184 8.54 -1.60 -6.44
C ARG A 184 9.96 -1.70 -6.99
N ARG A 185 10.40 -2.91 -7.35
CA ARG A 185 11.71 -3.15 -8.00
C ARG A 185 11.75 -2.56 -9.41
N GLU A 186 10.72 -2.78 -10.21
CA GLU A 186 10.64 -2.22 -11.57
C GLU A 186 10.62 -0.68 -11.57
N ILE A 187 9.94 -0.05 -10.62
CA ILE A 187 9.98 1.42 -10.45
C ILE A 187 11.39 1.87 -10.05
N LYS A 188 12.07 1.16 -9.13
CA LYS A 188 13.45 1.48 -8.73
C LYS A 188 14.41 1.40 -9.92
N GLU A 189 14.28 0.38 -10.77
CA GLU A 189 15.02 0.26 -12.03
C GLU A 189 14.66 1.41 -12.99
N GLY A 190 13.37 1.70 -13.16
CA GLY A 190 12.87 2.79 -13.99
C GLY A 190 13.40 4.16 -13.55
N ASN A 191 13.58 4.40 -12.25
CA ASN A 191 14.16 5.64 -11.73
C ASN A 191 15.59 5.86 -12.20
N ALA A 192 16.37 4.79 -12.34
CA ALA A 192 17.78 4.83 -12.74
C ALA A 192 17.97 5.07 -14.25
N MET A 193 16.91 4.90 -15.06
CA MET A 193 16.98 5.05 -16.52
C MET A 193 17.22 6.48 -16.99
N VAL A 194 16.77 7.48 -16.21
CA VAL A 194 16.93 8.91 -16.54
C VAL A 194 17.39 9.64 -15.29
N LYS A 195 18.57 10.28 -15.35
CA LYS A 195 19.08 11.13 -14.27
C LYS A 195 18.02 12.16 -13.92
N TRP A 196 17.82 12.40 -12.62
CA TRP A 196 16.75 13.30 -12.16
C TRP A 196 16.83 14.71 -12.81
N THR A 197 18.04 15.22 -13.01
CA THR A 197 18.29 16.51 -13.68
C THR A 197 17.84 16.54 -15.14
N ASP A 198 17.78 15.40 -15.81
CA ASP A 198 17.44 15.29 -17.24
C ASP A 198 15.95 15.00 -17.44
N ARG A 199 15.19 14.80 -16.34
CA ARG A 199 13.74 14.62 -16.37
C ARG A 199 13.04 15.92 -16.75
N ALA A 200 11.88 15.80 -17.38
CA ALA A 200 11.08 16.94 -17.79
C ALA A 200 10.75 17.83 -16.57
N PRO A 201 11.02 19.16 -16.62
CA PRO A 201 10.95 20.06 -15.48
C PRO A 201 9.52 20.55 -15.18
N TYR A 202 8.51 19.71 -15.42
CA TYR A 202 7.10 20.02 -15.28
C TYR A 202 6.43 19.11 -14.25
N ALA A 203 5.35 19.59 -13.65
CA ALA A 203 4.42 18.76 -12.92
C ALA A 203 3.62 17.87 -13.86
N TYR A 204 3.49 16.60 -13.51
CA TYR A 204 2.78 15.62 -14.32
C TYR A 204 1.67 14.92 -13.55
N TRP A 205 0.53 14.74 -14.22
CA TRP A 205 -0.56 13.90 -13.76
C TRP A 205 -1.23 13.20 -14.94
N LYS A 206 -1.50 11.91 -14.80
CA LYS A 206 -2.39 11.15 -15.70
C LYS A 206 -3.35 10.34 -14.84
N GLY A 207 -4.65 10.54 -15.02
CA GLY A 207 -5.66 9.87 -14.21
C GLY A 207 -7.08 10.11 -14.66
N ASN A 208 -8.03 9.38 -14.06
CA ASN A 208 -9.44 9.55 -14.37
C ASN A 208 -9.96 10.88 -13.75
N PRO A 209 -10.43 11.85 -14.56
CA PRO A 209 -10.84 13.16 -14.06
C PRO A 209 -12.21 13.18 -13.39
N THR A 210 -13.06 12.16 -13.57
CA THR A 210 -14.47 12.22 -13.15
C THR A 210 -14.77 11.53 -11.82
N VAL A 211 -13.77 10.91 -11.18
CA VAL A 211 -13.97 10.08 -9.97
C VAL A 211 -13.80 10.85 -8.66
N GLY A 212 -13.34 12.09 -8.67
CA GLY A 212 -13.10 12.88 -7.47
C GLY A 212 -13.45 14.34 -7.67
N ALA A 213 -14.01 14.99 -6.64
CA ALA A 213 -14.54 16.36 -6.74
C ALA A 213 -13.47 17.40 -7.14
N GLN A 214 -12.21 17.17 -6.79
CA GLN A 214 -11.12 18.12 -7.06
C GLN A 214 -10.43 17.90 -8.43
N ARG A 215 -10.64 16.74 -9.08
CA ARG A 215 -9.92 16.37 -10.32
C ARG A 215 -10.37 17.15 -11.57
N PRO A 216 -11.66 17.50 -11.76
CA PRO A 216 -12.06 18.37 -12.88
C PRO A 216 -11.37 19.74 -12.83
N ASP A 217 -11.20 20.31 -11.63
CA ASP A 217 -10.52 21.59 -11.47
C ASP A 217 -9.01 21.49 -11.76
N LEU A 218 -8.39 20.35 -11.43
CA LEU A 218 -6.98 20.10 -11.78
C LEU A 218 -6.73 20.17 -13.30
N LEU A 219 -7.67 19.72 -14.14
CA LEU A 219 -7.53 19.80 -15.60
C LEU A 219 -7.31 21.23 -16.12
N ARG A 220 -7.82 22.24 -15.40
CA ARG A 220 -7.68 23.66 -15.75
C ARG A 220 -6.25 24.18 -15.58
N CYS A 221 -5.41 23.45 -14.85
CA CYS A 221 -4.00 23.80 -14.68
C CYS A 221 -3.14 23.34 -15.87
N ASN A 222 -3.69 22.58 -16.83
CA ASN A 222 -2.94 22.20 -18.01
C ASN A 222 -2.60 23.42 -18.87
N VAL A 223 -1.58 23.29 -19.73
CA VAL A 223 -1.19 24.34 -20.65
C VAL A 223 -2.37 24.81 -21.52
N SER A 224 -2.49 26.13 -21.67
CA SER A 224 -3.49 26.79 -22.51
C SER A 224 -2.85 27.92 -23.30
N GLY A 225 -3.53 28.46 -24.32
CA GLY A 225 -3.02 29.62 -25.07
C GLY A 225 -2.81 30.89 -24.25
N LYS A 226 -3.34 30.96 -23.01
CA LYS A 226 -3.23 32.14 -22.13
C LYS A 226 -2.27 31.95 -20.97
N HIS A 227 -2.11 30.72 -20.48
CA HIS A 227 -1.35 30.41 -19.27
C HIS A 227 -0.66 29.05 -19.37
N ASP A 228 0.60 28.97 -18.94
CA ASP A 228 1.29 27.73 -18.60
C ASP A 228 1.59 27.72 -17.10
N TRP A 229 0.95 26.79 -16.38
CA TRP A 229 1.15 26.57 -14.94
C TRP A 229 2.32 25.63 -14.64
N ASN A 230 3.15 25.32 -15.64
CA ASN A 230 4.19 24.29 -15.57
C ASN A 230 3.65 22.89 -15.22
N ALA A 231 2.40 22.61 -15.60
CA ALA A 231 1.73 21.34 -15.40
C ALA A 231 1.34 20.68 -16.73
N ARG A 232 1.45 19.35 -16.79
CA ARG A 232 1.09 18.49 -17.93
C ARG A 232 0.11 17.44 -17.42
N ILE A 233 -1.16 17.64 -17.74
CA ILE A 233 -2.28 16.95 -17.10
C ILE A 233 -3.10 16.22 -18.15
N PHE A 234 -3.20 14.90 -18.01
CA PHE A 234 -3.78 14.02 -19.03
C PHE A 234 -4.93 13.19 -18.45
N ALA A 235 -6.05 13.13 -19.17
CA ALA A 235 -7.14 12.25 -18.82
C ALA A 235 -6.76 10.79 -19.15
N GLN A 236 -6.93 9.90 -18.19
CA GLN A 236 -6.75 8.47 -18.38
C GLN A 236 -8.03 7.85 -18.93
N ASP A 237 -7.96 7.33 -20.16
CA ASP A 237 -9.04 6.54 -20.75
C ASP A 237 -8.79 5.05 -20.53
N TRP A 238 -9.48 4.48 -19.53
CA TRP A 238 -9.34 3.05 -19.21
C TRP A 238 -9.88 2.11 -20.29
N ARG A 239 -10.84 2.54 -21.12
CA ARG A 239 -11.34 1.70 -22.21
C ARG A 239 -10.26 1.56 -23.29
N LYS A 240 -9.60 2.67 -23.62
CA LYS A 240 -8.48 2.69 -24.56
C LYS A 240 -7.30 1.86 -24.05
N GLU A 241 -6.91 2.03 -22.78
CA GLU A 241 -5.79 1.24 -22.21
C GLU A 241 -6.07 -0.27 -22.23
N VAL A 242 -7.30 -0.70 -21.95
CA VAL A 242 -7.68 -2.12 -22.05
C VAL A 242 -7.51 -2.63 -23.48
N GLN A 243 -7.91 -1.85 -24.49
CA GLN A 243 -7.76 -2.22 -25.90
C GLN A 243 -6.29 -2.26 -26.36
N GLU A 244 -5.46 -1.36 -25.83
CA GLU A 244 -4.04 -1.22 -26.21
C GLU A 244 -3.09 -2.04 -25.33
N GLY A 245 -3.61 -2.77 -24.33
CA GLY A 245 -2.83 -3.62 -23.43
C GLY A 245 -2.01 -2.86 -22.40
N PHE A 246 -2.52 -1.71 -21.92
CA PHE A 246 -1.94 -0.89 -20.85
C PHE A 246 -0.54 -0.32 -21.13
N ARG A 247 -0.14 -0.24 -22.41
CA ARG A 247 1.21 0.21 -22.82
C ARG A 247 1.56 1.60 -22.30
N GLU A 248 0.57 2.49 -22.22
CA GLU A 248 0.74 3.88 -21.79
C GLU A 248 0.41 4.10 -20.30
N SER A 249 0.08 3.04 -19.56
CA SER A 249 -0.24 3.05 -18.13
C SER A 249 0.74 2.24 -17.27
N ASP A 250 1.84 1.75 -17.86
CA ASP A 250 2.93 1.09 -17.13
C ASP A 250 3.58 2.05 -16.12
N LEU A 251 3.33 1.81 -14.83
CA LEU A 251 3.76 2.70 -13.75
C LEU A 251 5.28 2.81 -13.63
N SER A 252 6.02 1.75 -13.98
CA SER A 252 7.50 1.73 -13.94
C SER A 252 8.13 2.69 -14.94
N LYS A 253 7.41 3.02 -16.03
CA LYS A 253 7.87 3.90 -17.11
C LYS A 253 7.40 5.35 -16.97
N GLN A 254 6.72 5.70 -15.88
CA GLN A 254 6.13 7.02 -15.66
C GLN A 254 7.00 7.97 -14.84
N CYS A 255 8.19 7.56 -14.40
CA CYS A 255 9.11 8.39 -13.60
C CYS A 255 9.98 9.33 -14.46
N LYS A 256 9.37 9.98 -15.46
CA LYS A 256 10.05 10.81 -16.48
C LYS A 256 9.99 12.32 -16.23
N HIS A 257 9.25 12.74 -15.21
CA HIS A 257 9.05 14.14 -14.84
C HIS A 257 9.66 14.42 -13.47
N ARG A 258 10.18 15.62 -13.23
CA ARG A 258 10.73 16.01 -11.93
C ARG A 258 9.66 16.05 -10.83
N TYR A 259 8.41 16.37 -11.19
CA TYR A 259 7.31 16.50 -10.24
C TYR A 259 6.11 15.65 -10.65
N LYS A 260 5.49 14.96 -9.69
CA LYS A 260 4.29 14.14 -9.90
C LYS A 260 3.20 14.57 -8.93
N ILE A 261 2.01 14.82 -9.46
CA ILE A 261 0.89 15.32 -8.66
C ILE A 261 0.13 14.14 -8.04
N TYR A 262 -0.05 14.17 -6.72
CA TYR A 262 -1.04 13.35 -6.04
C TYR A 262 -2.31 14.17 -5.79
N ILE A 263 -3.45 13.59 -6.18
CA ILE A 263 -4.77 14.16 -5.92
C ILE A 263 -5.78 13.02 -5.69
N GLU A 264 -6.61 13.21 -4.69
CA GLU A 264 -7.61 12.23 -4.27
C GLU A 264 -8.65 11.93 -5.36
N GLY A 265 -9.20 10.73 -5.30
CA GLY A 265 -10.29 10.29 -6.17
C GLY A 265 -11.61 10.44 -5.43
N ARG A 266 -12.38 9.36 -5.38
CA ARG A 266 -13.60 9.31 -4.58
C ARG A 266 -13.28 9.32 -3.09
N GLY A 267 -12.25 8.57 -2.70
CA GLY A 267 -11.58 8.61 -1.39
C GLY A 267 -10.08 8.85 -1.58
N TRP A 268 -9.25 8.18 -0.79
CA TRP A 268 -7.80 8.11 -1.07
C TRP A 268 -7.52 7.57 -2.49
N SER A 269 -6.38 7.94 -3.08
CA SER A 269 -5.98 7.42 -4.39
C SER A 269 -4.88 6.38 -4.22
N VAL A 270 -5.10 5.18 -4.76
CA VAL A 270 -4.11 4.07 -4.77
C VAL A 270 -2.77 4.46 -5.41
N SER A 271 -2.76 5.55 -6.19
CA SER A 271 -1.57 6.08 -6.87
C SER A 271 -0.46 6.59 -5.94
N ASP A 272 -0.74 6.87 -4.66
CA ASP A 272 0.19 7.57 -3.77
C ASP A 272 1.55 6.86 -3.67
N LYS A 273 1.55 5.59 -3.26
CA LYS A 273 2.79 4.80 -3.15
C LYS A 273 3.60 4.73 -4.45
N TYR A 274 2.93 4.67 -5.61
CA TYR A 274 3.62 4.64 -6.91
C TYR A 274 4.19 6.01 -7.31
N ILE A 275 3.55 7.10 -6.89
CA ILE A 275 4.05 8.46 -7.10
C ILE A 275 5.29 8.69 -6.23
N LEU A 276 5.20 8.35 -4.95
CA LEU A 276 6.27 8.50 -3.97
C LEU A 276 7.50 7.63 -4.32
N ALA A 277 7.29 6.47 -4.95
CA ALA A 277 8.38 5.58 -5.40
C ALA A 277 9.21 6.11 -6.58
N CYS A 278 8.82 7.18 -7.27
CA CYS A 278 9.41 7.59 -8.56
C CYS A 278 10.70 8.45 -8.46
N ASP A 279 11.26 8.73 -7.28
CA ASP A 279 12.28 9.79 -7.05
C ASP A 279 11.89 11.21 -7.53
N SER A 280 10.70 11.36 -8.12
CA SER A 280 10.10 12.65 -8.45
C SER A 280 9.61 13.31 -7.15
N VAL A 281 9.59 14.63 -7.12
CA VAL A 281 8.92 15.36 -6.04
C VAL A 281 7.43 15.09 -6.14
N ALA A 282 6.86 14.51 -5.09
CA ALA A 282 5.42 14.37 -4.96
C ALA A 282 4.81 15.74 -4.63
N LEU A 283 3.94 16.26 -5.49
CA LEU A 283 3.13 17.45 -5.24
C LEU A 283 1.77 16.99 -4.72
N VAL A 284 1.57 17.03 -3.41
CA VAL A 284 0.40 16.44 -2.75
C VAL A 284 -0.65 17.53 -2.56
N VAL A 285 -1.70 17.50 -3.39
CA VAL A 285 -2.88 18.36 -3.19
C VAL A 285 -3.52 17.97 -1.86
N ARG A 286 -3.73 18.97 -0.98
CA ARG A 286 -4.18 18.81 0.42
C ARG A 286 -5.12 17.60 0.60
N PRO A 287 -4.63 16.49 1.19
CA PRO A 287 -5.41 15.27 1.30
C PRO A 287 -6.45 15.39 2.42
N ARG A 288 -7.60 14.75 2.25
CA ARG A 288 -8.68 14.60 3.24
C ARG A 288 -8.65 13.22 3.88
N PHE A 289 -8.10 12.24 3.17
CA PHE A 289 -8.03 10.86 3.57
C PHE A 289 -6.60 10.45 3.88
N HIS A 290 -6.44 9.47 4.76
CA HIS A 290 -5.19 8.79 5.01
C HIS A 290 -5.36 7.28 4.82
N ASP A 291 -4.35 6.63 4.25
CA ASP A 291 -4.23 5.18 4.30
C ASP A 291 -3.36 4.80 5.52
N PHE A 292 -2.99 3.52 5.59
CA PHE A 292 -2.30 2.99 6.76
C PHE A 292 -0.86 3.51 6.95
N PHE A 293 -0.21 4.05 5.89
CA PHE A 293 1.17 4.53 5.96
C PHE A 293 1.30 6.04 5.78
N SER A 294 0.35 6.72 5.14
CA SER A 294 0.52 8.11 4.71
C SER A 294 0.64 9.12 5.85
N ARG A 295 0.21 8.76 7.07
CA ARG A 295 0.49 9.56 8.29
C ARG A 295 1.95 9.53 8.74
N GLY A 296 2.79 8.68 8.16
CA GLY A 296 4.26 8.73 8.28
C GLY A 296 4.92 9.80 7.40
N LEU A 297 4.20 10.38 6.44
CA LEU A 297 4.76 11.36 5.50
C LEU A 297 4.75 12.78 6.07
N ALA A 298 5.95 13.35 6.23
CA ALA A 298 6.16 14.76 6.55
C ALA A 298 6.25 15.70 5.32
N PRO A 299 5.55 16.85 5.30
CA PRO A 299 5.67 17.86 4.24
C PRO A 299 7.07 18.48 4.23
N LEU A 300 7.53 18.89 3.04
CA LEU A 300 8.88 19.35 2.70
C LEU A 300 10.03 18.37 2.98
N ARG A 301 9.76 17.22 3.60
CA ARG A 301 10.70 16.10 3.70
C ARG A 301 10.43 15.05 2.64
N HIS A 302 9.17 14.60 2.50
CA HIS A 302 8.78 13.56 1.55
C HIS A 302 7.93 14.10 0.38
N TYR A 303 7.28 15.24 0.56
CA TYR A 303 6.43 15.81 -0.49
C TYR A 303 6.31 17.33 -0.36
N TRP A 304 5.97 17.98 -1.46
CA TRP A 304 5.60 19.39 -1.47
C TRP A 304 4.07 19.52 -1.30
N PRO A 305 3.58 20.21 -0.27
CA PRO A 305 2.15 20.41 -0.07
C PRO A 305 1.59 21.39 -1.10
N VAL A 306 0.46 21.05 -1.71
CA VAL A 306 -0.25 21.90 -2.68
C VAL A 306 -1.60 22.29 -2.12
N SER A 307 -1.92 23.59 -2.17
CA SER A 307 -3.22 24.10 -1.74
C SER A 307 -4.34 23.57 -2.63
N ASP A 308 -5.47 23.18 -2.01
CA ASP A 308 -6.68 22.84 -2.76
C ASP A 308 -7.37 24.10 -3.33
N ARG A 309 -7.20 25.25 -2.68
CA ARG A 309 -7.63 26.58 -3.14
C ARG A 309 -6.55 27.22 -4.01
N GLY A 310 -6.86 27.54 -5.27
CA GLY A 310 -5.87 28.13 -6.18
C GLY A 310 -4.76 27.17 -6.63
N LYS A 311 -5.07 25.86 -6.69
CA LYS A 311 -4.13 24.75 -6.98
C LYS A 311 -3.16 24.99 -8.14
N CYS A 312 -3.59 25.64 -9.24
CA CYS A 312 -2.71 25.84 -10.40
C CYS A 312 -1.55 26.80 -10.07
N ARG A 313 -1.83 27.84 -9.28
CA ARG A 313 -0.80 28.78 -8.79
C ARG A 313 0.16 28.07 -7.83
N SER A 314 -0.38 27.30 -6.89
CA SER A 314 0.42 26.52 -5.92
C SER A 314 1.32 25.49 -6.61
N ILE A 315 0.80 24.75 -7.60
CA ILE A 315 1.59 23.84 -8.44
C ILE A 315 2.69 24.60 -9.18
N LYS A 316 2.35 25.72 -9.83
CA LYS A 316 3.34 26.52 -10.56
C LYS A 316 4.46 26.99 -9.63
N PHE A 317 4.10 27.52 -8.46
CA PHE A 317 5.07 27.97 -7.46
C PHE A 317 6.02 26.83 -7.04
N ALA A 318 5.47 25.65 -6.73
CA ALA A 318 6.26 24.48 -6.35
C ALA A 318 7.26 24.07 -7.44
N VAL A 319 6.81 24.07 -8.71
CA VAL A 319 7.64 23.71 -9.86
C VAL A 319 8.73 24.76 -10.11
N ASP A 320 8.39 26.05 -10.06
CA ASP A 320 9.34 27.14 -10.24
C ASP A 320 10.41 27.11 -9.13
N TRP A 321 9.98 26.98 -7.87
CA TRP A 321 10.88 26.85 -6.73
C TRP A 321 11.79 25.64 -6.87
N GLY A 322 11.24 24.47 -7.20
CA GLY A 322 12.01 23.25 -7.30
C GLY A 322 13.00 23.25 -8.45
N ASN A 323 12.69 23.93 -9.55
CA ASN A 323 13.59 24.08 -10.68
C ASN A 323 14.71 25.08 -10.39
N ALA A 324 14.47 26.06 -9.51
CA ALA A 324 15.50 26.96 -8.99
C ALA A 324 16.35 26.33 -7.87
N HIS A 325 15.84 25.32 -7.17
CA HIS A 325 16.49 24.63 -6.03
C HIS A 325 16.57 23.12 -6.29
N THR A 326 17.24 22.74 -7.39
CA THR A 326 17.24 21.37 -7.90
C THR A 326 17.80 20.34 -6.90
N ASP A 327 18.79 20.70 -6.11
CA ASP A 327 19.38 19.87 -5.06
C ASP A 327 18.36 19.50 -3.97
N LYS A 328 17.65 20.50 -3.44
CA LYS A 328 16.63 20.34 -2.41
C LYS A 328 15.41 19.59 -2.94
N ALA A 329 14.99 19.90 -4.16
CA ALA A 329 13.89 19.20 -4.83
C ALA A 329 14.23 17.71 -5.05
N GLN A 330 15.43 17.41 -5.54
CA GLN A 330 15.87 16.03 -5.73
C GLN A 330 15.98 15.28 -4.39
N GLU A 331 16.49 15.92 -3.34
CA GLU A 331 16.53 15.34 -1.99
C GLU A 331 15.13 14.98 -1.48
N MET A 332 14.15 15.86 -1.65
CA MET A 332 12.77 15.60 -1.25
C MET A 332 12.18 14.37 -1.97
N GLY A 333 12.37 14.27 -3.29
CA GLY A 333 11.94 13.11 -4.07
C GLY A 333 12.64 11.81 -3.63
N ARG A 334 13.95 11.86 -3.36
CA ARG A 334 14.72 10.72 -2.85
C ARG A 334 14.27 10.29 -1.46
N ASN A 335 13.95 11.22 -0.57
CA ASN A 335 13.46 10.91 0.78
C ASN A 335 12.11 10.17 0.71
N ALA A 336 11.20 10.61 -0.16
CA ALA A 336 9.92 9.95 -0.39
C ALA A 336 10.10 8.52 -0.92
N SER A 337 10.95 8.39 -1.94
CA SER A 337 11.27 7.10 -2.56
C SER A 337 11.95 6.17 -1.56
N ARG A 338 12.91 6.66 -0.75
CA ARG A 338 13.54 5.88 0.32
C ARG A 338 12.52 5.34 1.31
N PHE A 339 11.62 6.19 1.80
CA PHE A 339 10.54 5.78 2.70
C PHE A 339 9.71 4.63 2.09
N ILE A 340 9.29 4.76 0.82
CA ILE A 340 8.50 3.71 0.15
C ILE A 340 9.32 2.45 -0.13
N GLN A 341 10.58 2.59 -0.49
CA GLN A 341 11.45 1.48 -0.83
C GLN A 341 11.92 0.70 0.40
N GLU A 342 12.06 1.34 1.56
CA GLU A 342 12.63 0.72 2.77
C GLU A 342 11.55 0.43 3.83
N GLU A 343 10.62 1.35 4.05
CA GLU A 343 9.63 1.25 5.14
C GLU A 343 8.27 0.68 4.68
N LEU A 344 8.03 0.56 3.36
CA LEU A 344 6.78 0.01 2.80
C LEU A 344 7.03 -1.28 2.00
N THR A 345 7.94 -2.15 2.44
CA THR A 345 8.15 -3.48 1.84
C THR A 345 6.97 -4.42 2.12
N MET A 346 6.87 -5.55 1.39
CA MET A 346 5.84 -6.55 1.73
C MET A 346 6.02 -7.16 3.12
N ASP A 347 7.25 -7.25 3.64
CA ASP A 347 7.48 -7.65 5.03
C ASP A 347 6.84 -6.66 6.01
N HIS A 348 7.07 -5.35 5.84
CA HIS A 348 6.42 -4.33 6.67
C HIS A 348 4.90 -4.28 6.47
N VAL A 349 4.37 -4.56 5.27
CA VAL A 349 2.92 -4.67 5.05
C VAL A 349 2.33 -5.81 5.88
N TYR A 350 2.95 -7.00 5.87
CA TYR A 350 2.50 -8.12 6.69
C TYR A 350 2.68 -7.86 8.19
N ASP A 351 3.76 -7.20 8.60
CA ASP A 351 3.96 -6.83 10.01
C ASP A 351 2.91 -5.84 10.49
N TYR A 352 2.57 -4.85 9.66
CA TYR A 352 1.51 -3.89 9.98
C TYR A 352 0.18 -4.60 10.15
N MET A 353 -0.18 -5.49 9.21
CA MET A 353 -1.40 -6.30 9.31
C MET A 353 -1.38 -7.19 10.56
N PHE A 354 -0.25 -7.82 10.87
CA PHE A 354 -0.09 -8.66 12.07
C PHE A 354 -0.39 -7.84 13.33
N HIS A 355 0.26 -6.69 13.49
CA HIS A 355 0.11 -5.84 14.66
C HIS A 355 -1.30 -5.25 14.76
N LEU A 356 -1.84 -4.73 13.66
CA LEU A 356 -3.18 -4.16 13.63
C LEU A 356 -4.23 -5.20 14.05
N LEU A 357 -4.18 -6.39 13.46
CA LEU A 357 -5.13 -7.45 13.79
C LEU A 357 -4.89 -7.98 15.21
N THR A 358 -3.65 -8.10 15.67
CA THR A 358 -3.35 -8.55 17.03
C THR A 358 -3.87 -7.58 18.09
N GLU A 359 -3.64 -6.27 17.92
CA GLU A 359 -4.19 -5.26 18.83
C GLU A 359 -5.72 -5.19 18.75
N TYR A 360 -6.30 -5.32 17.56
CA TYR A 360 -7.76 -5.40 17.39
C TYR A 360 -8.38 -6.60 18.12
N ALA A 361 -7.77 -7.79 18.04
CA ALA A 361 -8.26 -8.99 18.72
C ALA A 361 -8.38 -8.81 20.24
N LYS A 362 -7.45 -8.06 20.86
CA LYS A 362 -7.47 -7.79 22.31
C LYS A 362 -8.70 -6.99 22.75
N LEU A 363 -9.35 -6.29 21.83
CA LEU A 363 -10.52 -5.46 22.09
C LEU A 363 -11.82 -6.27 22.05
N LEU A 364 -11.81 -7.47 21.45
CA LEU A 364 -12.99 -8.33 21.37
C LEU A 364 -13.41 -8.81 22.77
N ARG A 365 -14.65 -8.53 23.15
CA ARG A 365 -15.25 -8.93 24.45
C ARG A 365 -15.99 -10.27 24.37
N TYR A 366 -15.77 -11.02 23.30
CA TYR A 366 -16.38 -12.32 23.05
C TYR A 366 -15.40 -13.20 22.28
N LYS A 367 -15.60 -14.51 22.36
CA LYS A 367 -14.80 -15.47 21.59
C LYS A 367 -15.29 -15.50 20.12
N PRO A 368 -14.42 -15.24 19.14
CA PRO A 368 -14.76 -15.42 17.73
C PRO A 368 -15.23 -16.84 17.44
N ALA A 369 -16.21 -16.95 16.56
CA ALA A 369 -16.73 -18.22 16.09
C ALA A 369 -17.09 -18.07 14.61
N VAL A 370 -17.01 -19.16 13.85
CA VAL A 370 -17.32 -19.14 12.43
C VAL A 370 -18.79 -18.75 12.24
N PRO A 371 -19.10 -17.61 11.59
CA PRO A 371 -20.47 -17.17 11.44
C PRO A 371 -21.21 -18.02 10.40
N ARG A 372 -22.53 -18.14 10.54
CA ARG A 372 -23.36 -18.88 9.60
C ARG A 372 -23.20 -18.30 8.19
N GLY A 373 -23.00 -19.19 7.21
CA GLY A 373 -22.81 -18.81 5.80
C GLY A 373 -21.40 -18.35 5.45
N ALA A 374 -20.44 -18.36 6.38
CA ALA A 374 -19.04 -18.16 6.05
C ALA A 374 -18.47 -19.39 5.35
N ALA A 375 -17.65 -19.16 4.31
CA ALA A 375 -16.90 -20.20 3.63
C ALA A 375 -15.43 -20.15 4.07
N GLU A 376 -14.80 -21.32 4.18
CA GLU A 376 -13.36 -21.39 4.42
C GLU A 376 -12.58 -20.90 3.19
N VAL A 377 -11.59 -20.05 3.44
CA VAL A 377 -10.70 -19.49 2.43
C VAL A 377 -9.36 -20.20 2.49
N THR A 378 -9.00 -20.88 1.41
CA THR A 378 -7.73 -21.60 1.24
C THR A 378 -7.08 -21.20 -0.08
N VAL A 379 -5.80 -21.51 -0.26
CA VAL A 379 -5.11 -21.27 -1.54
C VAL A 379 -5.87 -21.97 -2.67
N GLN A 380 -6.33 -23.20 -2.43
CA GLN A 380 -7.09 -23.96 -3.41
C GLN A 380 -8.45 -23.31 -3.70
N SER A 381 -9.22 -22.89 -2.68
CA SER A 381 -10.55 -22.30 -2.91
C SER A 381 -10.47 -20.95 -3.61
N MET A 382 -9.41 -20.16 -3.36
CA MET A 382 -9.22 -18.86 -4.00
C MET A 382 -8.70 -18.95 -5.44
N THR A 383 -7.85 -19.92 -5.76
CA THR A 383 -7.22 -20.07 -7.08
C THR A 383 -8.03 -20.93 -8.06
N ARG A 384 -8.92 -21.80 -7.55
CA ARG A 384 -9.77 -22.66 -8.38
C ARG A 384 -10.60 -21.83 -9.35
N GLY A 385 -10.52 -22.18 -10.64
CA GLY A 385 -11.25 -21.50 -11.72
C GLY A 385 -10.67 -20.15 -12.16
N ARG A 386 -9.71 -19.56 -11.42
CA ARG A 386 -9.05 -18.32 -11.84
C ARG A 386 -8.00 -18.58 -12.92
N ARG A 387 -7.87 -17.63 -13.83
CA ARG A 387 -6.94 -17.65 -14.98
C ARG A 387 -6.34 -16.26 -15.20
N GLY A 388 -5.36 -16.15 -16.09
CA GLY A 388 -4.71 -14.89 -16.46
C GLY A 388 -4.07 -14.18 -15.25
N LEU A 389 -4.08 -12.84 -15.29
CA LEU A 389 -3.43 -12.00 -14.29
C LEU A 389 -3.92 -12.24 -12.86
N GLN A 390 -5.20 -12.59 -12.66
CA GLN A 390 -5.70 -12.89 -11.32
C GLN A 390 -4.98 -14.10 -10.70
N ARG A 391 -4.85 -15.20 -11.45
CA ARG A 391 -4.14 -16.39 -10.96
C ARG A 391 -2.64 -16.14 -10.85
N GLN A 392 -2.07 -15.47 -11.85
CA GLN A 392 -0.65 -15.13 -11.85
C GLN A 392 -0.28 -14.31 -10.60
N PHE A 393 -0.95 -13.19 -10.35
CA PHE A 393 -0.62 -12.32 -9.22
C PHE A 393 -0.81 -13.01 -7.86
N MET A 394 -1.81 -13.88 -7.73
CA MET A 394 -1.96 -14.72 -6.54
C MET A 394 -0.76 -15.65 -6.38
N MET A 395 -0.36 -16.39 -7.41
CA MET A 395 0.76 -17.33 -7.33
C MET A 395 2.10 -16.61 -7.11
N ASP A 396 2.32 -15.46 -7.75
CA ASP A 396 3.52 -14.64 -7.59
C ASP A 396 3.65 -14.06 -6.17
N THR A 397 2.54 -13.97 -5.44
CA THR A 397 2.50 -13.47 -4.05
C THR A 397 2.17 -14.54 -3.02
N LEU A 398 2.23 -15.82 -3.40
CA LEU A 398 2.01 -16.93 -2.48
C LEU A 398 3.16 -17.00 -1.47
N VAL A 399 2.83 -16.85 -0.19
CA VAL A 399 3.82 -16.94 0.89
C VAL A 399 4.20 -18.40 1.14
N ASN A 400 5.50 -18.68 1.08
CA ASN A 400 6.08 -19.95 1.53
C ASN A 400 6.03 -20.00 3.08
N GLN A 401 5.64 -21.14 3.64
CA GLN A 401 5.35 -21.33 5.08
C GLN A 401 6.57 -21.21 6.04
N SER A 402 7.66 -20.56 5.64
CA SER A 402 8.98 -20.78 6.26
C SER A 402 9.76 -19.52 6.60
N SER A 403 9.12 -18.37 6.79
CA SER A 403 9.85 -17.21 7.32
C SER A 403 9.93 -17.32 8.85
N GLY A 404 11.03 -17.90 9.33
CA GLY A 404 11.30 -18.12 10.76
C GLY A 404 11.45 -16.84 11.60
N GLY A 405 11.44 -15.66 10.98
CA GLY A 405 11.47 -14.37 11.66
C GLY A 405 10.09 -13.90 12.10
N GLY A 406 9.97 -13.44 13.34
CA GLY A 406 8.79 -12.71 13.80
C GLY A 406 8.65 -11.32 13.19
N PRO A 407 7.48 -10.68 13.35
CA PRO A 407 7.27 -9.32 12.86
C PRO A 407 8.21 -8.35 13.58
N CYS A 408 8.48 -7.17 13.03
CA CYS A 408 9.16 -6.09 13.76
C CYS A 408 8.49 -5.79 15.12
N ARG A 409 9.18 -5.09 16.02
CA ARG A 409 8.65 -4.71 17.33
C ARG A 409 7.77 -3.46 17.23
N LEU A 410 6.47 -3.59 17.51
CA LEU A 410 5.54 -2.46 17.57
C LEU A 410 5.94 -1.52 18.72
N GLN A 411 6.04 -0.24 18.40
CA GLN A 411 6.37 0.81 19.36
C GLN A 411 5.15 1.19 20.22
N GLN A 412 5.41 1.82 21.37
CA GLN A 412 4.37 2.35 22.26
C GLN A 412 3.51 3.40 21.53
N PRO A 413 2.26 3.63 21.97
CA PRO A 413 1.42 4.71 21.44
C PRO A 413 2.13 6.07 21.56
N PHE A 414 1.70 7.03 20.74
CA PHE A 414 2.11 8.42 20.93
C PHE A 414 1.56 8.97 22.25
N SER A 415 2.38 9.72 22.99
CA SER A 415 1.87 10.56 24.07
C SER A 415 0.97 11.68 23.51
N PRO A 416 0.05 12.25 24.31
CA PRO A 416 -0.71 13.42 23.88
C PRO A 416 0.17 14.57 23.39
N GLU A 417 1.31 14.80 24.03
CA GLU A 417 2.29 15.84 23.67
C GLU A 417 3.02 15.53 22.37
N GLU A 418 3.36 14.25 22.11
CA GLU A 418 3.94 13.82 20.84
C GLU A 418 2.95 14.04 19.68
N LEU A 419 1.68 13.65 19.85
CA LEU A 419 0.64 13.85 18.84
C LEU A 419 0.42 15.33 18.53
N GLU A 420 0.36 16.16 19.58
CA GLU A 420 0.17 17.59 19.43
C GLU A 420 1.37 18.24 18.73
N THR A 421 2.59 17.86 19.12
CA THR A 421 3.82 18.29 18.44
C THR A 421 3.83 17.92 16.96
N LEU A 422 3.44 16.69 16.61
CA LEU A 422 3.35 16.23 15.23
C LEU A 422 2.35 17.05 14.42
N ARG A 423 1.16 17.31 14.99
CA ARG A 423 0.11 18.12 14.36
C ARG A 423 0.56 19.57 14.15
N ARG A 424 1.14 20.20 15.17
CA ARG A 424 1.65 21.57 15.11
C ARG A 424 2.77 21.69 14.08
N THR A 425 3.78 20.83 14.16
CA THR A 425 4.90 20.84 13.20
C THR A 425 4.41 20.74 11.77
N LYS A 426 3.47 19.83 11.49
CA LYS A 426 2.86 19.71 10.16
C LYS A 426 2.12 21.00 9.78
N ALA A 427 1.28 21.53 10.65
CA ALA A 427 0.52 22.76 10.38
C ALA A 427 1.42 23.97 10.13
N ASP A 428 2.51 24.11 10.89
CA ASP A 428 3.47 25.21 10.79
C ASP A 428 4.20 25.17 9.44
N VAL A 429 4.64 23.98 9.01
CA VAL A 429 5.25 23.80 7.68
C VAL A 429 4.27 24.16 6.57
N LEU A 430 3.01 23.75 6.68
CA LEU A 430 1.98 24.09 5.69
C LEU A 430 1.75 25.61 5.62
N ARG A 431 1.61 26.29 6.77
CA ARG A 431 1.45 27.75 6.82
C ARG A 431 2.63 28.48 6.21
N ARG A 432 3.86 28.02 6.45
CA ARG A 432 5.06 28.60 5.86
C ARG A 432 5.08 28.49 4.33
N VAL A 433 4.65 27.36 3.76
CA VAL A 433 4.53 27.23 2.30
C VAL A 433 3.45 28.16 1.76
N GLU A 434 2.31 28.29 2.44
CA GLU A 434 1.26 29.25 2.05
C GLU A 434 1.74 30.72 2.10
N GLU A 435 2.66 31.06 3.01
CA GLU A 435 3.30 32.37 3.05
C GLU A 435 4.27 32.58 1.89
N TRP A 436 5.07 31.56 1.54
CA TRP A 436 5.96 31.61 0.38
C TRP A 436 5.19 31.82 -0.93
N GLU A 437 4.02 31.20 -1.08
CA GLU A 437 3.18 31.35 -2.28
C GLU A 437 2.56 32.75 -2.46
N LYS A 438 2.52 33.55 -1.39
CA LYS A 438 1.97 34.93 -1.40
C LYS A 438 3.00 35.98 -1.79
N GLN A 439 4.29 35.68 -1.63
CA GLN A 439 5.40 36.48 -2.12
C GLN A 439 5.49 36.36 -3.64
#